data_AF-R1EW47-F1
#
_entry.id   AF-R1EW47-F1
#
_cell.length_a   1.000
_cell.length_b   1.000
_cell.length_c   1.000
_cell.angle_alpha   90.00
_cell.angle_beta   90.00
_cell.angle_gamma   90.00
#
_symmetry.space_group_name_H-M   'P 1'
#
loop_
_entity.id
_entity.type
_entity.pdbx_description
1 polymer ?
#
loop_
_entity_poly.entity_id
_entity_poly.type
_entity_poly.pdbx_seq_one_letter_code
_entity_poly.pdbx_strand_id
1 'polypeptide(L)'
;MENPHTSGGQPVPMAGEMFVLSRRGLAFTASSGSRKFQAGGQLFLSPLRIVFVAEESSGSGLLGTLFGASKANVLAFDLPLATLERESFNQPIFGANNLTGVSPPLPGSACDGADIHWCLSFQDGGVGTFLPIFFGLLAEMRSRLEAERSGAAGAAAGGSTDVPTAFAVAVPETAVAEVVRAAYVDPSDPTKLYVEAAGPRARRGGHFRE
;
A
#
# COMPACT_ATOMS: atom_id res chain seq x y z
N MET A 1 8.87 -15.54 -3.24
CA MET A 1 8.09 -14.34 -3.63
C MET A 1 7.09 -14.70 -4.71
N GLU A 2 7.48 -15.58 -5.61
CA GLU A 2 6.66 -16.14 -6.64
C GLU A 2 5.64 -17.11 -6.02
N ASN A 3 4.41 -17.06 -6.51
CA ASN A 3 3.32 -17.96 -6.14
C ASN A 3 3.08 -18.08 -4.62
N PRO A 4 2.83 -16.96 -3.90
CA PRO A 4 2.28 -17.05 -2.56
C PRO A 4 0.97 -17.86 -2.57
N HIS A 5 0.61 -18.43 -1.42
CA HIS A 5 -0.62 -19.19 -1.29
C HIS A 5 -1.84 -18.32 -1.63
N THR A 6 -2.66 -18.79 -2.56
CA THR A 6 -3.89 -18.12 -3.00
C THR A 6 -5.07 -19.09 -2.92
N SER A 7 -6.26 -18.55 -2.69
CA SER A 7 -7.53 -19.28 -2.71
C SER A 7 -8.57 -18.42 -3.43
N GLY A 8 -9.22 -18.97 -4.46
CA GLY A 8 -10.24 -18.25 -5.23
C GLY A 8 -9.76 -16.95 -5.88
N GLY A 9 -8.48 -16.87 -6.30
CA GLY A 9 -7.89 -15.67 -6.89
C GLY A 9 -7.52 -14.57 -5.88
N GLN A 10 -7.56 -14.88 -4.58
CA GLN A 10 -7.16 -13.97 -3.51
C GLN A 10 -5.96 -14.52 -2.75
N PRO A 11 -5.02 -13.69 -2.27
CA PRO A 11 -3.96 -14.13 -1.40
C PRO A 11 -4.50 -14.57 -0.04
N VAL A 12 -3.96 -15.67 0.47
CA VAL A 12 -4.27 -16.12 1.83
C VAL A 12 -3.47 -15.25 2.82
N PRO A 13 -4.14 -14.58 3.78
CA PRO A 13 -3.45 -13.75 4.76
C PRO A 13 -2.59 -14.59 5.69
N MET A 14 -1.44 -14.04 6.10
CA MET A 14 -0.65 -14.56 7.21
C MET A 14 -1.40 -14.38 8.53
N ALA A 15 -0.97 -15.07 9.59
CA ALA A 15 -1.57 -14.93 10.92
C ALA A 15 -1.52 -13.45 11.37
N GLY A 16 -2.68 -12.85 11.65
CA GLY A 16 -2.81 -11.44 12.03
C GLY A 16 -2.67 -10.43 10.88
N GLU A 17 -2.47 -10.88 9.65
CA GLU A 17 -2.44 -10.00 8.47
C GLU A 17 -3.86 -9.63 8.03
N MET A 18 -4.07 -8.34 7.74
CA MET A 18 -5.28 -7.85 7.10
C MET A 18 -4.90 -7.07 5.84
N PHE A 19 -5.55 -7.40 4.73
CA PHE A 19 -5.46 -6.60 3.50
C PHE A 19 -6.36 -5.37 3.63
N VAL A 20 -5.79 -4.19 3.45
CA VAL A 20 -6.48 -2.90 3.60
C VAL A 20 -6.97 -2.32 2.29
N LEU A 21 -6.39 -2.78 1.19
CA LEU A 21 -6.72 -2.33 -0.15
C LEU A 21 -6.57 -3.49 -1.11
N SER A 22 -7.53 -3.62 -2.03
CA SER A 22 -7.34 -4.38 -3.26
C SER A 22 -7.68 -3.51 -4.45
N ARG A 23 -6.99 -3.73 -5.57
CA ARG A 23 -7.19 -2.96 -6.81
C ARG A 23 -7.00 -3.86 -8.01
N ARG A 24 -8.03 -3.97 -8.85
CA ARG A 24 -7.94 -4.63 -10.17
C ARG A 24 -7.44 -3.64 -11.22
N GLY A 25 -7.15 -4.13 -12.42
CA GLY A 25 -6.73 -3.27 -13.53
C GLY A 25 -5.29 -2.80 -13.40
N LEU A 26 -4.42 -3.62 -12.80
CA LEU A 26 -2.97 -3.39 -12.82
C LEU A 26 -2.31 -4.24 -13.91
N ALA A 27 -1.32 -3.66 -14.57
CA ALA A 27 -0.27 -4.44 -15.21
C ALA A 27 0.96 -4.45 -14.30
N PHE A 28 1.52 -5.63 -14.08
CA PHE A 28 2.70 -5.82 -13.24
C PHE A 28 3.84 -6.40 -14.05
N THR A 29 5.05 -5.90 -13.81
CA THR A 29 6.29 -6.52 -14.30
C THR A 29 7.27 -6.70 -13.15
N ALA A 30 7.99 -7.81 -13.15
CA ALA A 30 9.14 -8.03 -12.27
C ALA A 30 10.28 -8.67 -13.08
N SER A 31 11.49 -8.17 -12.91
CA SER A 31 12.69 -8.75 -13.56
C SER A 31 13.85 -8.88 -12.59
N SER A 32 14.50 -10.03 -12.62
CA SER A 32 15.72 -10.32 -11.86
C SER A 32 16.64 -11.17 -12.73
N GLY A 33 17.82 -10.64 -13.06
CA GLY A 33 18.74 -11.25 -14.01
C GLY A 33 18.08 -11.53 -15.37
N SER A 34 18.10 -12.79 -15.81
CA SER A 34 17.44 -13.24 -17.04
C SER A 34 15.94 -13.54 -16.88
N ARG A 35 15.42 -13.57 -15.65
CA ARG A 35 14.02 -13.90 -15.37
C ARG A 35 13.16 -12.66 -15.49
N LYS A 36 12.01 -12.83 -16.15
CA LYS A 36 11.01 -11.79 -16.34
C LYS A 36 9.61 -12.33 -16.11
N PHE A 37 8.83 -11.60 -15.35
CA PHE A 37 7.43 -11.81 -15.13
C PHE A 37 6.66 -10.57 -15.61
N GLN A 38 5.56 -10.80 -16.30
CA GLN A 38 4.66 -9.77 -16.78
C GLN A 38 3.24 -10.33 -16.85
N ALA A 39 2.29 -9.63 -16.26
CA ALA A 39 0.89 -10.04 -16.23
C ALA A 39 -0.05 -8.86 -15.95
N GLY A 40 -1.32 -9.01 -16.34
CA GLY A 40 -2.43 -8.18 -15.87
C GLY A 40 -3.11 -8.83 -14.66
N GLY A 41 -3.67 -8.04 -13.76
CA GLY A 41 -4.43 -8.59 -12.65
C GLY A 41 -4.74 -7.65 -11.51
N GLN A 42 -4.78 -8.22 -10.30
CA GLN A 42 -5.21 -7.56 -9.08
C GLN A 42 -4.07 -7.47 -8.08
N LEU A 43 -3.92 -6.28 -7.50
CA LEU A 43 -3.05 -6.03 -6.36
C LEU A 43 -3.86 -6.09 -5.06
N PHE A 44 -3.22 -6.62 -4.01
CA PHE A 44 -3.66 -6.59 -2.63
C PHE A 44 -2.54 -5.97 -1.79
N LEU A 45 -2.89 -5.08 -0.88
CA LEU A 45 -1.94 -4.37 0.00
C LEU A 45 -2.32 -4.59 1.46
N SER A 46 -1.36 -5.06 2.25
CA SER A 46 -1.43 -5.16 3.70
C SER A 46 -0.27 -4.38 4.32
N PRO A 47 -0.24 -4.19 5.66
CA PRO A 47 0.93 -3.65 6.34
C PRO A 47 2.21 -4.48 6.17
N LEU A 48 2.11 -5.73 5.73
CA LEU A 48 3.26 -6.62 5.61
C LEU A 48 3.81 -6.67 4.17
N ARG A 49 2.93 -6.61 3.17
CA ARG A 49 3.31 -6.88 1.77
C ARG A 49 2.31 -6.33 0.76
N ILE A 50 2.80 -6.19 -0.47
CA ILE A 50 1.97 -6.18 -1.67
C ILE A 50 1.91 -7.61 -2.21
N VAL A 51 0.72 -8.09 -2.56
CA VAL A 51 0.55 -9.31 -3.33
C VAL A 51 -0.14 -8.98 -4.64
N PHE A 52 0.51 -9.25 -5.76
CA PHE A 52 -0.08 -9.21 -7.08
C PHE A 52 -0.57 -10.62 -7.46
N VAL A 53 -1.80 -10.74 -7.95
CA VAL A 53 -2.38 -11.99 -8.46
C VAL A 53 -2.74 -11.76 -9.92
N ALA A 54 -2.17 -12.58 -10.81
CA ALA A 54 -2.45 -12.55 -12.23
C ALA A 54 -3.88 -13.04 -12.49
N GLU A 55 -4.59 -12.36 -13.39
CA GLU A 55 -5.90 -12.83 -13.85
C GLU A 55 -5.74 -13.85 -14.98
N GLU A 56 -6.51 -14.94 -14.94
CA GLU A 56 -6.45 -16.07 -15.88
C GLU A 56 -6.67 -15.66 -17.34
N SER A 57 -7.38 -14.54 -17.58
CA SER A 57 -7.62 -13.96 -18.90
C SER A 57 -6.40 -13.22 -19.51
N SER A 58 -5.31 -13.05 -18.76
CA SER A 58 -4.11 -12.32 -19.23
C SER A 58 -3.39 -12.99 -20.40
N GLY A 59 -3.77 -14.23 -20.75
CA GLY A 59 -3.23 -14.98 -21.89
C GLY A 59 -4.10 -15.01 -23.16
N SER A 60 -5.37 -14.60 -23.12
CA SER A 60 -6.34 -14.92 -24.21
C SER A 60 -6.98 -13.73 -24.92
N GLY A 61 -6.68 -12.48 -24.54
CA GLY A 61 -7.16 -11.28 -25.25
C GLY A 61 -6.10 -10.65 -26.17
N LEU A 62 -6.53 -9.82 -27.13
CA LEU A 62 -5.65 -9.07 -28.05
C LEU A 62 -4.53 -8.29 -27.32
N LEU A 63 -4.82 -7.80 -26.11
CA LEU A 63 -3.84 -7.16 -25.22
C LEU A 63 -2.86 -8.15 -24.56
N GLY A 64 -3.30 -9.36 -24.20
CA GLY A 64 -2.42 -10.42 -23.68
C GLY A 64 -1.41 -10.90 -24.71
N THR A 65 -1.75 -10.80 -26.01
CA THR A 65 -0.84 -11.04 -27.12
C THR A 65 0.15 -9.89 -27.34
N LEU A 66 -0.26 -8.63 -27.10
CA LEU A 66 0.58 -7.44 -27.26
C LEU A 66 1.59 -7.23 -26.11
N PHE A 67 1.23 -7.62 -24.88
CA PHE A 67 2.07 -7.43 -23.69
C PHE A 67 2.79 -8.70 -23.21
N GLY A 68 2.72 -9.79 -23.99
CA GLY A 68 3.47 -11.02 -23.75
C GLY A 68 3.03 -11.75 -22.48
N ALA A 69 2.16 -12.76 -22.63
CA ALA A 69 1.95 -13.74 -21.58
C ALA A 69 3.29 -14.39 -21.21
N SER A 70 3.78 -14.14 -20.00
CA SER A 70 4.99 -14.83 -19.52
C SER A 70 4.71 -16.33 -19.49
N LYS A 71 5.57 -17.10 -20.16
CA LYS A 71 5.57 -18.57 -20.16
C LYS A 71 5.91 -19.17 -18.78
N ALA A 72 6.14 -18.33 -17.76
CA ALA A 72 6.41 -18.74 -16.40
C ALA A 72 5.09 -18.96 -15.66
N ASN A 73 4.97 -20.10 -14.96
CA ASN A 73 3.85 -20.48 -14.08
C ASN A 73 3.71 -19.57 -12.83
N VAL A 74 4.05 -18.29 -12.93
CA VAL A 74 3.92 -17.31 -11.84
C VAL A 74 2.51 -16.75 -11.92
N LEU A 75 1.61 -17.27 -11.09
CA LEU A 75 0.22 -16.83 -10.96
C LEU A 75 0.07 -15.68 -9.97
N ALA A 76 1.05 -15.52 -9.06
CA ALA A 76 1.08 -14.42 -8.11
C ALA A 76 2.51 -14.03 -7.74
N PHE A 77 2.69 -12.80 -7.26
CA PHE A 77 3.97 -12.26 -6.82
C PHE A 77 3.81 -11.49 -5.52
N ASP A 78 4.62 -11.84 -4.53
CA ASP A 78 4.67 -11.27 -3.19
C ASP A 78 5.87 -10.32 -3.07
N LEU A 79 5.60 -9.09 -2.64
CA LEU A 79 6.56 -8.02 -2.42
C LEU A 79 6.44 -7.54 -0.96
N PRO A 80 7.27 -8.07 -0.03
CA PRO A 80 7.27 -7.62 1.36
C PRO A 80 7.64 -6.14 1.48
N LEU A 81 6.85 -5.37 2.24
CA LEU A 81 7.13 -3.94 2.44
C LEU A 81 8.48 -3.71 3.11
N ALA A 82 8.88 -4.64 3.99
CA ALA A 82 10.16 -4.61 4.70
C ALA A 82 11.39 -4.65 3.76
N THR A 83 11.22 -5.12 2.53
CA THR A 83 12.30 -5.30 1.55
C THR A 83 12.20 -4.33 0.37
N LEU A 84 11.20 -3.44 0.34
CA LEU A 84 11.06 -2.48 -0.76
C LEU A 84 12.08 -1.35 -0.65
N GLU A 85 12.70 -1.03 -1.77
CA GLU A 85 13.66 0.05 -1.92
C GLU A 85 13.42 0.84 -3.21
N ARG A 86 13.92 2.08 -3.22
CA ARG A 86 13.98 2.94 -4.42
C ARG A 86 12.63 3.11 -5.12
N GLU A 87 11.57 3.33 -4.33
CA GLU A 87 10.23 3.54 -4.88
C GLU A 87 10.19 4.84 -5.70
N SER A 88 9.68 4.79 -6.92
CA SER A 88 9.53 5.96 -7.79
C SER A 88 8.20 5.94 -8.51
N PHE A 89 7.42 7.00 -8.33
CA PHE A 89 6.13 7.20 -8.96
C PHE A 89 6.27 8.09 -10.20
N ASN A 90 5.69 7.64 -11.31
CA ASN A 90 5.71 8.36 -12.58
C ASN A 90 4.30 8.56 -13.14
N GLN A 91 4.01 9.80 -13.53
CA GLN A 91 2.75 10.22 -14.19
C GLN A 91 3.05 10.67 -15.62
N PRO A 92 3.07 9.75 -16.59
CA PRO A 92 3.33 10.13 -17.96
C PRO A 92 2.15 10.92 -18.53
N ILE A 93 2.43 11.83 -19.47
CA ILE A 93 1.38 12.60 -20.17
C ILE A 93 0.48 11.66 -21.00
N PHE A 94 1.06 10.55 -21.50
CA PHE A 94 0.36 9.49 -22.21
C PHE A 94 0.66 8.13 -21.58
N GLY A 95 -0.38 7.32 -21.39
CA GLY A 95 -0.29 6.00 -20.77
C GLY A 95 -0.68 5.99 -19.29
N ALA A 96 -0.45 4.87 -18.63
CA ALA A 96 -0.83 4.68 -17.24
C ALA A 96 0.20 5.25 -16.26
N ASN A 97 -0.30 5.80 -15.15
CA ASN A 97 0.52 6.08 -13.98
C ASN A 97 1.17 4.78 -13.51
N ASN A 98 2.43 4.84 -13.09
CA ASN A 98 3.13 3.66 -12.60
C ASN A 98 3.98 3.94 -11.37
N LEU A 99 4.10 2.93 -10.53
CA LEU A 99 5.00 2.90 -9.38
C LEU A 99 6.05 1.83 -9.63
N THR A 100 7.31 2.21 -9.54
CA THR A 100 8.45 1.30 -9.69
C THR A 100 9.19 1.18 -8.37
N GLY A 101 9.98 0.11 -8.24
CA GLY A 101 10.91 -0.04 -7.13
C GLY A 101 11.79 -1.27 -7.30
N VAL A 102 12.57 -1.52 -6.26
CA VAL A 102 13.54 -2.60 -6.18
C VAL A 102 13.28 -3.43 -4.92
N SER A 103 13.52 -4.73 -5.00
CA SER A 103 13.54 -5.60 -3.83
C SER A 103 14.67 -6.62 -3.94
N PRO A 104 15.44 -6.87 -2.88
CA PRO A 104 16.40 -7.96 -2.88
C PRO A 104 15.68 -9.30 -2.98
N PRO A 105 16.33 -10.32 -3.54
CA PRO A 105 15.73 -11.64 -3.60
C PRO A 105 15.62 -12.28 -2.21
N LEU A 106 14.46 -12.85 -1.87
CA LEU A 106 14.30 -13.61 -0.63
C LEU A 106 15.01 -14.98 -0.71
N PRO A 107 15.51 -15.51 0.41
CA PRO A 107 16.03 -16.88 0.46
C PRO A 107 15.03 -17.89 -0.10
N GLY A 108 15.49 -18.76 -1.01
CA GLY A 108 14.65 -19.77 -1.66
C GLY A 108 13.74 -19.25 -2.78
N SER A 109 13.82 -17.95 -3.13
CA SER A 109 13.16 -17.40 -4.32
C SER A 109 13.77 -17.94 -5.61
N ALA A 110 12.97 -18.00 -6.66
CA ALA A 110 13.45 -18.34 -7.98
C ALA A 110 14.27 -17.19 -8.61
N CYS A 111 14.10 -15.94 -8.14
CA CYS A 111 14.93 -14.78 -8.48
C CYS A 111 16.32 -14.76 -7.82
N ASP A 112 16.98 -15.91 -7.66
CA ASP A 112 18.24 -16.01 -6.91
C ASP A 112 19.39 -15.24 -7.58
N GLY A 113 20.01 -14.33 -6.83
CA GLY A 113 21.29 -13.70 -7.20
C GLY A 113 21.23 -12.32 -7.85
N ALA A 114 20.04 -11.73 -8.08
CA ALA A 114 19.93 -10.34 -8.52
C ALA A 114 18.70 -9.64 -7.94
N ASP A 115 18.83 -8.34 -7.71
CA ASP A 115 17.74 -7.45 -7.33
C ASP A 115 16.54 -7.58 -8.30
N ILE A 116 15.35 -7.55 -7.73
CA ILE A 116 14.09 -7.60 -8.46
C ILE A 116 13.65 -6.17 -8.72
N HIS A 117 13.68 -5.77 -9.99
CA HIS A 117 13.10 -4.52 -10.44
C HIS A 117 11.64 -4.76 -10.77
N TRP A 118 10.73 -4.08 -10.08
CA TRP A 118 9.29 -4.23 -10.25
C TRP A 118 8.62 -2.93 -10.70
N CYS A 119 7.49 -3.07 -11.39
CA CYS A 119 6.66 -1.96 -11.84
C CYS A 119 5.17 -2.34 -11.73
N LEU A 120 4.39 -1.48 -11.08
CA LEU A 120 2.94 -1.52 -10.96
C LEU A 120 2.36 -0.41 -11.83
N SER A 121 1.71 -0.76 -12.94
CA SER A 121 1.05 0.19 -13.84
C SER A 121 -0.46 0.16 -13.63
N PHE A 122 -1.05 1.31 -13.29
CA PHE A 122 -2.47 1.47 -12.93
C PHE A 122 -3.31 1.76 -14.17
N GLN A 123 -3.75 0.72 -14.87
CA GLN A 123 -4.48 0.85 -16.15
C GLN A 123 -5.88 1.42 -15.95
N ASP A 124 -6.55 1.02 -14.87
CA ASP A 124 -7.92 1.44 -14.55
C ASP A 124 -7.97 2.58 -13.51
N GLY A 125 -6.85 3.30 -13.34
CA GLY A 125 -6.73 4.39 -12.37
C GLY A 125 -6.64 3.93 -10.92
N GLY A 126 -7.21 4.72 -9.99
CA GLY A 126 -7.21 4.41 -8.56
C GLY A 126 -5.89 4.63 -7.81
N VAL A 127 -4.88 5.17 -8.49
CA VAL A 127 -3.55 5.46 -7.93
C VAL A 127 -3.60 6.53 -6.83
N GLY A 128 -4.51 7.50 -6.92
CA GLY A 128 -4.67 8.56 -5.90
C GLY A 128 -5.10 8.03 -4.53
N THR A 129 -5.83 6.91 -4.49
CA THR A 129 -6.14 6.21 -3.23
C THR A 129 -4.98 5.31 -2.81
N PHE A 130 -4.32 4.66 -3.76
CA PHE A 130 -3.25 3.72 -3.49
C PHE A 130 -2.03 4.39 -2.85
N LEU A 131 -1.52 5.49 -3.42
CA LEU A 131 -0.24 6.07 -3.01
C LEU A 131 -0.21 6.51 -1.53
N PRO A 132 -1.22 7.23 -0.99
CA PRO A 132 -1.20 7.62 0.43
C PRO A 132 -1.19 6.41 1.37
N ILE A 133 -1.95 5.36 1.04
CA ILE A 133 -2.02 4.13 1.84
C ILE A 133 -0.70 3.37 1.76
N PHE A 134 -0.17 3.17 0.55
CA PHE A 134 1.09 2.48 0.32
C PHE A 134 2.26 3.17 1.04
N PHE A 135 2.46 4.47 0.83
CA PHE A 135 3.56 5.19 1.46
C PHE A 135 3.39 5.32 2.97
N GLY A 136 2.15 5.40 3.47
CA GLY A 136 1.87 5.35 4.91
C GLY A 136 2.31 4.03 5.55
N LEU A 137 1.92 2.90 4.94
CA LEU A 137 2.30 1.57 5.42
C LEU A 137 3.81 1.31 5.29
N LEU A 138 4.42 1.77 4.20
CA LEU A 138 5.86 1.62 3.98
C LEU A 138 6.67 2.43 5.00
N ALA A 139 6.25 3.67 5.31
CA ALA A 139 6.89 4.49 6.33
C ALA A 139 6.80 3.84 7.72
N GLU A 140 5.62 3.31 8.07
CA GLU A 140 5.40 2.61 9.34
C GLU A 140 6.29 1.36 9.45
N MET A 141 6.32 0.52 8.40
CA MET A 141 7.18 -0.66 8.36
C MET A 141 8.66 -0.30 8.57
N ARG A 142 9.14 0.75 7.89
CA ARG A 142 10.52 1.23 8.04
C ARG A 142 10.80 1.75 9.45
N SER A 143 9.86 2.47 10.06
CA SER A 143 9.97 2.95 11.44
C SER A 143 10.09 1.79 12.44
N ARG A 144 9.29 0.74 12.27
CA ARG A 144 9.35 -0.47 13.13
C ARG A 144 10.70 -1.17 13.02
N LEU A 145 11.18 -1.39 11.80
CA LEU A 145 12.47 -2.03 11.57
C LEU A 145 13.62 -1.23 12.19
N GLU A 146 13.56 0.11 12.16
CA GLU A 146 14.55 0.96 12.80
C GLU A 146 14.47 0.90 14.34
N ALA A 147 13.27 0.88 14.92
CA ALA A 147 13.06 0.72 16.36
C ALA A 147 13.56 -0.64 16.88
N GLU A 148 13.40 -1.70 16.09
CA GLU A 148 13.93 -3.04 16.38
C GLU A 148 15.47 -3.05 16.31
N ARG A 149 16.05 -2.45 15.26
CA ARG A 149 17.52 -2.35 15.08
C ARG A 149 18.19 -1.51 16.16
N SER A 150 17.53 -0.47 16.62
CA SER A 150 18.03 0.42 17.69
C SER A 150 17.79 -0.12 19.11
N GLY A 151 17.18 -1.30 19.26
CA GLY A 151 16.93 -1.93 20.56
C GLY A 151 15.84 -1.25 21.40
N ALA A 152 15.10 -0.28 20.84
CA ALA A 152 14.05 0.46 21.54
C ALA A 152 12.78 -0.37 21.78
N ALA A 153 12.61 -1.50 21.07
CA ALA A 153 11.45 -2.40 21.21
C ALA A 153 11.47 -3.30 22.47
N GLY A 154 12.56 -3.29 23.25
CA GLY A 154 12.70 -4.13 24.46
C GLY A 154 11.87 -3.72 25.68
N ALA A 155 11.18 -2.57 25.66
CA ALA A 155 10.43 -2.07 26.82
C ALA A 155 8.91 -2.34 26.77
N ALA A 156 8.36 -2.79 25.63
CA ALA A 156 6.92 -3.03 25.46
C ALA A 156 6.49 -4.50 25.63
N ALA A 157 7.44 -5.44 25.79
CA ALA A 157 7.16 -6.87 25.92
C ALA A 157 6.85 -7.32 27.37
N GLY A 158 6.36 -6.41 28.21
CA GLY A 158 5.84 -6.71 29.54
C GLY A 158 4.33 -6.88 29.50
N GLY A 159 3.85 -8.08 29.18
CA GLY A 159 2.50 -8.58 29.49
C GLY A 159 1.32 -7.62 29.35
N SER A 160 0.82 -7.44 28.13
CA SER A 160 -0.61 -7.17 27.92
C SER A 160 -1.02 -7.68 26.53
N THR A 161 -2.12 -8.42 26.48
CA THR A 161 -2.84 -8.81 25.28
C THR A 161 -3.61 -7.62 24.72
N ASP A 162 -2.91 -6.56 24.34
CA ASP A 162 -3.49 -5.49 23.53
C ASP A 162 -2.99 -5.64 22.10
N VAL A 163 -3.96 -5.91 21.22
CA VAL A 163 -3.77 -5.87 19.77
C VAL A 163 -3.20 -4.49 19.44
N PRO A 164 -2.02 -4.37 18.81
CA PRO A 164 -1.50 -3.06 18.46
C PRO A 164 -2.49 -2.43 17.48
N THR A 165 -3.12 -1.33 17.88
CA THR A 165 -3.93 -0.45 17.02
C THR A 165 -3.00 0.24 16.02
N ALA A 166 -2.40 -0.55 15.13
CA ALA A 166 -1.44 -0.17 14.10
C ALA A 166 -2.07 0.63 12.94
N PHE A 167 -3.35 0.97 13.05
CA PHE A 167 -4.08 1.83 12.12
C PHE A 167 -4.56 3.14 12.73
N ALA A 168 -4.20 3.44 13.98
CA ALA A 168 -4.40 4.77 14.51
C ALA A 168 -3.37 5.70 13.88
N VAL A 169 -3.78 6.43 12.84
CA VAL A 169 -3.16 7.72 12.53
C VAL A 169 -3.13 8.47 13.86
N ALA A 170 -1.93 8.83 14.34
CA ALA A 170 -1.76 9.64 15.54
C ALA A 170 -2.27 11.06 15.22
N VAL A 171 -3.58 11.21 15.20
CA VAL A 171 -4.23 12.51 15.28
C VAL A 171 -4.00 12.95 16.72
N PRO A 172 -3.39 14.13 16.95
CA PRO A 172 -3.23 14.67 18.29
C PRO A 172 -4.58 14.58 19.01
N GLU A 173 -4.60 14.05 20.23
CA GLU A 173 -5.85 13.86 21.00
C GLU A 173 -6.63 15.18 21.11
N THR A 174 -5.93 16.31 21.08
CA THR A 174 -6.49 17.67 20.99
C THR A 174 -7.26 17.94 19.68
N ALA A 175 -6.77 17.47 18.54
CA ALA A 175 -7.44 17.59 17.25
C ALA A 175 -8.65 16.65 17.14
N VAL A 176 -8.57 15.45 17.73
CA VAL A 176 -9.74 14.55 17.85
C VAL A 176 -10.79 15.16 18.76
N ALA A 177 -10.39 15.71 19.91
CA ALA A 177 -11.30 16.35 20.86
C ALA A 177 -11.97 17.60 20.27
N GLU A 178 -11.26 18.42 19.48
CA GLU A 178 -11.88 19.56 18.76
C GLU A 178 -12.88 19.09 17.70
N VAL A 179 -12.54 18.07 16.90
CA VAL A 179 -13.43 17.54 15.85
C VAL A 179 -14.66 16.86 16.45
N VAL A 180 -14.50 16.07 17.52
CA VAL A 180 -15.63 15.41 18.22
C VAL A 180 -16.54 16.44 18.90
N ARG A 181 -15.98 17.55 19.38
CA ARG A 181 -16.77 18.63 19.99
C ARG A 181 -17.51 19.49 18.96
N ALA A 182 -17.05 19.51 17.70
CA ALA A 182 -17.65 20.24 16.58
C ALA A 182 -18.49 19.36 15.64
N ALA A 183 -18.55 18.05 15.90
CA ALA A 183 -19.36 17.11 15.11
C ALA A 183 -20.70 16.87 15.80
N TYR A 184 -21.80 17.18 15.12
CA TYR A 184 -23.15 16.85 15.57
C TYR A 184 -23.67 15.64 14.79
N VAL A 185 -24.15 14.62 15.50
CA VAL A 185 -24.85 13.45 14.92
C VAL A 185 -26.35 13.77 14.87
N ASP A 186 -26.98 13.58 13.72
CA ASP A 186 -28.43 13.77 13.60
C ASP A 186 -29.19 12.67 14.38
N PRO A 187 -30.02 13.02 15.37
CA PRO A 187 -30.79 12.04 16.14
C PRO A 187 -31.80 11.23 15.30
N SER A 188 -32.18 11.73 14.13
CA SER A 188 -33.16 11.07 13.24
C SER A 188 -32.51 10.10 12.26
N ASP A 189 -31.19 10.17 12.10
CA ASP A 189 -30.41 9.33 11.19
C ASP A 189 -28.97 9.16 11.74
N PRO A 190 -28.70 8.10 12.53
CA PRO A 190 -27.42 7.89 13.19
C PRO A 190 -26.27 7.54 12.22
N THR A 191 -26.52 7.54 10.91
CA THR A 191 -25.48 7.33 9.89
C THR A 191 -24.89 8.63 9.35
N LYS A 192 -25.42 9.80 9.74
CA LYS A 192 -24.96 11.12 9.26
C LYS A 192 -24.24 11.92 10.35
N LEU A 193 -23.02 12.32 10.01
CA LEU A 193 -22.15 13.17 10.83
C LEU A 193 -22.01 14.54 10.14
N TYR A 194 -22.35 15.61 10.87
CA TYR A 194 -22.17 16.99 10.42
C TYR A 194 -21.00 17.62 11.16
N VAL A 195 -20.12 18.30 10.45
CA VAL A 195 -18.94 18.97 11.03
C VAL A 195 -18.98 20.45 10.63
N GLU A 196 -18.79 21.38 11.58
CA GLU A 196 -18.69 22.80 11.26
C GLU A 196 -17.43 23.09 10.43
N ALA A 197 -17.61 23.65 9.23
CA ALA A 197 -16.49 24.09 8.41
C ALA A 197 -15.80 25.29 9.06
N ALA A 198 -14.50 25.15 9.38
CA ALA A 198 -13.70 26.25 9.91
C ALA A 198 -13.67 27.41 8.89
N GLY A 199 -14.37 28.50 9.22
CA GLY A 199 -14.39 29.72 8.40
C GLY A 199 -13.02 30.39 8.31
N PRO A 200 -12.76 31.20 7.25
CA PRO A 200 -11.46 31.82 7.04
C PRO A 200 -11.14 32.77 8.20
N ARG A 201 -9.96 32.54 8.82
CA ARG A 201 -9.45 33.29 9.96
C ARG A 201 -9.21 34.75 9.57
N ALA A 202 -10.10 35.65 9.99
CA ALA A 202 -9.95 37.09 9.77
C ALA A 202 -8.68 37.61 10.47
N ARG A 203 -7.75 38.19 9.70
CA ARG A 203 -6.57 38.90 10.23
C ARG A 203 -7.07 40.12 11.02
N ARG A 204 -6.94 40.08 12.35
CA ARG A 204 -7.17 41.24 13.22
C ARG A 204 -6.19 42.36 12.84
N GLY A 205 -6.73 43.47 12.34
CA GLY A 205 -6.00 44.71 12.15
C GLY A 205 -5.60 45.30 13.49
N GLY A 206 -4.30 45.49 13.70
CA GLY A 206 -3.76 46.30 14.78
C GLY A 206 -3.69 47.76 14.33
N HIS A 207 -4.52 48.60 14.94
CA HIS A 207 -4.39 50.05 14.94
C HIS A 207 -3.09 50.44 15.66
N PHE A 208 -2.28 51.30 15.03
CA PHE A 208 -1.25 52.08 15.72
C PHE A 208 -1.60 53.58 15.54
N ARG A 209 -1.91 54.24 16.66
CA ARG A 209 -1.74 55.68 16.93
C ARG A 209 -0.61 55.72 17.98
N GLU A 210 0.34 56.65 18.01
CA GLU A 210 0.39 58.05 17.58
C GLU A 210 1.65 58.35 16.76
#